data_AF-A0AAV3ENY6-F1
#
_entry.id   AF-A0AAV3ENY6-F1
#
_cell.length_a   1.000
_cell.length_b   1.000
_cell.length_c   1.000
_cell.angle_alpha   90.00
_cell.angle_beta   90.00
_cell.angle_gamma   90.00
#
_symmetry.space_group_name_H-M   'P 1'
#
loop_
_entity.id
_entity.type
_entity.pdbx_description
1 polymer ?
#
loop_
_entity_poly.entity_id
_entity_poly.type
_entity_poly.pdbx_seq_one_letter_code
_entity_poly.pdbx_strand_id
1 'polypeptide(L)'
;MNKPASPIESAKNNATQSIAHSSAMALSDATDNLRNLSSIGTTAIGVALSQFIETGDSKYLDGIDKAGEVVTQAINNFSEIGTKVKENIE
;
A
#
# COMPACT_ATOMS: atom_id res chain seq x y z
N MET A 1 4.53 -45.65 -2.16
CA MET A 1 5.23 -45.00 -3.30
C MET A 1 4.54 -43.66 -3.55
N ASN A 2 5.23 -42.54 -3.39
CA ASN A 2 4.68 -41.21 -3.70
C ASN A 2 4.78 -41.03 -5.22
N LYS A 3 3.66 -41.23 -5.94
CA LYS A 3 3.63 -41.07 -7.40
C LYS A 3 3.76 -39.58 -7.71
N PRO A 4 4.67 -39.15 -8.60
CA PRO A 4 4.79 -37.74 -8.95
C PRO A 4 3.46 -37.21 -9.46
N ALA A 5 3.15 -35.95 -9.12
CA ALA A 5 1.97 -35.24 -9.59
C ALA A 5 1.88 -35.34 -11.11
N SER A 6 0.66 -35.47 -11.63
CA SER A 6 0.47 -35.47 -13.09
C SER A 6 0.97 -34.15 -13.69
N PRO A 7 1.35 -34.10 -14.98
CA PRO A 7 1.80 -32.85 -15.62
C PRO A 7 0.81 -31.69 -15.43
N ILE A 8 -0.50 -31.97 -15.45
CA ILE A 8 -1.57 -30.99 -15.22
C ILE A 8 -1.57 -30.49 -13.78
N GLU A 9 -1.44 -31.41 -12.82
CA GLU A 9 -1.40 -31.09 -11.39
C GLU A 9 -0.14 -30.29 -11.03
N SER A 10 1.00 -30.63 -11.62
CA SER A 10 2.24 -29.87 -11.49
C SER A 10 2.10 -28.47 -12.09
N ALA A 11 1.48 -28.33 -13.27
CA ALA A 11 1.25 -27.02 -13.89
C ALA A 11 0.33 -26.14 -13.02
N LYS A 12 -0.75 -26.72 -12.45
CA LYS A 12 -1.64 -26.02 -11.52
C LYS A 12 -0.90 -25.55 -10.28
N ASN A 13 -0.09 -26.40 -9.66
CA ASN A 13 0.69 -26.05 -8.47
C ASN A 13 1.68 -24.91 -8.75
N ASN A 14 2.36 -24.94 -9.90
CA ASN A 14 3.26 -23.88 -10.30
C ASN A 14 2.52 -22.55 -10.50
N ALA A 15 1.36 -22.57 -11.18
CA ALA A 15 0.55 -21.38 -11.38
C ALA A 15 0.07 -20.78 -10.05
N THR A 16 -0.43 -21.61 -9.14
CA THR A 16 -0.85 -21.15 -7.79
C THR A 16 0.32 -20.54 -7.02
N GLN A 17 1.51 -21.15 -7.06
CA GLN A 17 2.70 -20.59 -6.41
C GLN A 17 3.11 -19.24 -7.02
N SER A 18 3.05 -19.10 -8.36
CA SER A 18 3.34 -17.82 -9.03
C SER A 18 2.32 -16.73 -8.67
N ILE A 19 1.04 -17.06 -8.57
CA ILE A 19 -0.01 -16.13 -8.13
C ILE A 19 0.23 -15.71 -6.69
N ALA A 20 0.50 -16.65 -5.78
CA ALA A 20 0.79 -16.34 -4.39
C ALA A 20 2.03 -15.45 -4.25
N HIS A 21 3.10 -15.73 -5.01
CA HIS A 21 4.34 -14.95 -4.98
C HIS A 21 4.14 -13.52 -5.48
N SER A 22 3.53 -13.36 -6.66
CA SER A 22 3.24 -12.02 -7.22
C SER A 22 2.29 -11.21 -6.33
N SER A 23 1.32 -11.87 -5.72
CA SER A 23 0.41 -11.25 -4.74
C SER A 23 1.14 -10.77 -3.49
N ALA A 24 2.09 -11.56 -2.97
CA ALA A 24 2.91 -11.16 -1.84
C ALA A 24 3.80 -9.96 -2.16
N MET A 25 4.38 -9.90 -3.37
CA MET A 25 5.15 -8.74 -3.83
C MET A 25 4.28 -7.49 -3.92
N ALA A 26 3.10 -7.58 -4.53
CA ALA A 26 2.18 -6.45 -4.64
C ALA A 26 1.76 -5.90 -3.27
N LEU A 27 1.50 -6.78 -2.29
CA LEU A 27 1.18 -6.37 -0.93
C LEU A 27 2.38 -5.70 -0.23
N SER A 28 3.59 -6.20 -0.45
CA SER A 28 4.83 -5.59 0.06
C SER A 28 5.02 -4.18 -0.51
N ASP A 29 4.89 -4.02 -1.83
CA ASP A 29 5.03 -2.73 -2.51
C ASP A 29 3.98 -1.72 -2.02
N ALA A 30 2.73 -2.18 -1.83
CA ALA A 30 1.67 -1.36 -1.28
C ALA A 30 1.95 -0.92 0.17
N THR A 31 2.51 -1.83 0.99
CA THR A 31 2.91 -1.54 2.37
C THR A 31 4.03 -0.49 2.41
N ASP A 32 5.03 -0.64 1.55
CA ASP A 32 6.14 0.30 1.45
C ASP A 32 5.68 1.67 0.97
N ASN A 33 4.79 1.71 -0.02
CA ASN A 33 4.19 2.96 -0.47
C ASN A 33 3.41 3.65 0.66
N LEU A 34 2.57 2.91 1.40
CA LEU A 34 1.84 3.44 2.56
C LEU A 34 2.79 4.02 3.61
N ARG A 35 3.86 3.30 3.96
CA ARG A 35 4.86 3.77 4.93
C ARG A 35 5.56 5.04 4.46
N ASN A 36 5.98 5.08 3.20
CA ASN A 36 6.69 6.22 2.62
C ASN A 36 5.79 7.47 2.58
N LEU A 37 4.56 7.33 2.07
CA LEU A 37 3.62 8.45 1.99
C LEU A 37 3.15 8.91 3.37
N SER A 38 2.98 8.00 4.33
CA SER A 38 2.68 8.36 5.73
C SER A 38 3.79 9.20 6.36
N SER A 39 5.05 8.83 6.11
CA SER A 39 6.20 9.59 6.62
C SER A 39 6.27 10.97 5.99
N ILE A 40 6.18 11.06 4.65
CA ILE A 40 6.22 12.34 3.92
C ILE A 40 5.05 13.23 4.34
N GLY A 41 3.84 12.67 4.39
CA GLY A 41 2.62 13.38 4.77
C GLY A 41 2.72 13.95 6.19
N THR A 42 3.17 13.15 7.15
CA THR A 42 3.35 13.61 8.54
C THR A 42 4.41 14.71 8.65
N THR A 43 5.52 14.61 7.90
CA THR A 43 6.52 15.68 7.84
C THR A 43 5.95 16.96 7.24
N ALA A 44 5.21 16.87 6.13
CA ALA A 44 4.57 18.03 5.51
C ALA A 44 3.55 18.70 6.44
N ILE A 45 2.73 17.91 7.14
CA ILE A 45 1.80 18.39 8.17
C ILE A 45 2.56 19.14 9.27
N GLY A 46 3.64 18.56 9.80
CA GLY A 46 4.44 19.18 10.86
C GLY A 46 5.04 20.52 10.45
N VAL A 47 5.57 20.61 9.22
CA VAL A 47 6.10 21.86 8.67
C VAL A 47 4.99 22.90 8.49
N ALA A 48 3.88 22.53 7.85
CA ALA A 48 2.76 23.45 7.64
C ALA A 48 2.15 23.94 8.95
N LEU A 49 1.99 23.05 9.93
CA LEU A 49 1.52 23.40 11.27
C LEU A 49 2.48 24.38 11.98
N SER A 50 3.79 24.17 11.85
CA SER A 50 4.78 25.09 12.42
C SER A 50 4.66 26.49 11.81
N GLN A 51 4.52 26.58 10.49
CA GLN A 51 4.32 27.87 9.81
C GLN A 51 2.99 28.54 10.19
N PHE A 52 1.91 27.77 10.37
CA PHE A 52 0.64 28.30 10.85
C PHE A 52 0.77 28.91 12.25
N ILE A 53 1.43 28.21 13.17
CA ILE A 53 1.64 28.70 14.54
C ILE A 53 2.49 29.97 14.55
N GLU A 54 3.54 30.02 13.72
CA GLU A 54 4.46 31.16 13.67
C GLU A 54 3.82 32.41 13.04
N THR A 55 3.00 32.24 12.01
CA THR A 55 2.52 33.36 11.19
C THR A 55 1.04 33.70 11.39
N GLY A 56 0.24 32.76 11.88
CA GLY A 56 -1.23 32.82 11.91
C GLY A 56 -1.91 32.73 10.53
N ASP A 57 -1.16 32.52 9.45
CA ASP A 57 -1.70 32.52 8.09
C ASP A 57 -2.43 31.20 7.79
N SER A 58 -3.74 31.28 7.60
CA SER A 58 -4.60 30.11 7.38
C SER A 58 -4.29 29.32 6.11
N LYS A 59 -3.49 29.84 5.16
CA LYS A 59 -3.09 29.10 3.96
C LYS A 59 -2.34 27.80 4.29
N TYR A 60 -1.67 27.74 5.44
CA TYR A 60 -0.94 26.55 5.85
C TYR A 60 -1.87 25.41 6.28
N LEU A 61 -3.12 25.71 6.65
CA LEU A 61 -4.14 24.70 6.93
C LEU A 61 -4.47 23.88 5.66
N ASP A 62 -4.54 24.52 4.48
CA ASP A 62 -4.71 23.82 3.20
C ASP A 62 -3.54 22.86 2.91
N GLY A 63 -2.32 23.21 3.33
CA GLY A 63 -1.17 22.32 3.25
C GLY A 63 -1.29 21.08 4.15
N ILE A 64 -1.85 21.23 5.35
CA ILE A 64 -2.14 20.12 6.26
C ILE A 64 -3.19 19.20 5.65
N ASP A 65 -4.29 19.75 5.13
CA ASP A 65 -5.38 18.99 4.54
C ASP A 65 -4.90 18.16 3.34
N LYS A 66 -4.18 18.79 2.41
CA LYS A 66 -3.61 18.10 1.23
C LYS A 66 -2.63 16.99 1.61
N ALA A 67 -1.79 17.22 2.62
CA ALA A 67 -0.88 16.19 3.10
C ALA A 67 -1.65 15.02 3.74
N GLY A 68 -2.74 15.29 4.45
CA GLY A 68 -3.66 14.27 4.96
C GLY A 68 -4.35 13.46 3.87
N GLU A 69 -4.77 14.11 2.78
CA GLU A 69 -5.34 13.43 1.61
C GLU A 69 -4.36 12.45 0.97
N VAL A 70 -3.08 12.82 0.83
CA VAL A 70 -2.04 11.93 0.29
C VAL A 70 -1.90 10.65 1.13
N VAL A 71 -1.89 10.77 2.46
CA VAL A 71 -1.84 9.60 3.36
C VAL A 71 -3.10 8.75 3.23
N THR A 72 -4.27 9.39 3.12
CA THR A 72 -5.55 8.70 2.94
C THR A 72 -5.59 7.91 1.64
N GLN A 73 -5.09 8.48 0.54
CA GLN A 73 -4.97 7.78 -0.74
C GLN A 73 -4.03 6.57 -0.63
N ALA A 74 -2.93 6.69 0.12
CA ALA A 74 -2.02 5.57 0.36
C ALA A 74 -2.71 4.41 1.10
N ILE A 75 -3.53 4.73 2.11
CA ILE A 75 -4.34 3.74 2.86
C ILE A 75 -5.34 3.05 1.93
N ASN A 76 -6.05 3.82 1.10
CA ASN A 76 -7.02 3.29 0.16
C ASN A 76 -6.37 2.34 -0.85
N ASN A 77 -5.23 2.75 -1.43
CA ASN A 77 -4.47 1.92 -2.37
C ASN A 77 -4.01 0.60 -1.72
N PHE A 78 -3.51 0.66 -0.49
CA PHE A 78 -3.13 -0.55 0.26
C PHE A 78 -4.32 -1.48 0.49
N SER A 79 -5.47 -0.94 0.91
CA SER A 79 -6.69 -1.72 1.13
C SER A 79 -7.22 -2.36 -0.16
N GLU A 80 -7.18 -1.64 -1.28
CA GLU A 80 -7.61 -2.13 -2.58
C GLU A 80 -6.71 -3.28 -3.06
N ILE A 81 -5.39 -3.11 -2.97
CA ILE A 81 -4.43 -4.17 -3.32
C ILE A 81 -4.60 -5.38 -2.42
N GLY A 82 -4.78 -5.19 -1.11
CA GLY A 82 -5.04 -6.30 -0.17
C GLY A 82 -6.30 -7.09 -0.51
N THR A 83 -7.37 -6.41 -0.96
CA THR A 83 -8.60 -7.05 -1.39
C THR A 83 -8.39 -7.87 -2.67
N LYS A 84 -7.74 -7.28 -3.68
CA LYS A 84 -7.42 -7.96 -4.96
C LYS A 84 -6.50 -9.16 -4.76
N VAL A 85 -5.53 -9.06 -3.87
CA VAL A 85 -4.64 -10.18 -3.51
C VAL A 85 -5.44 -11.33 -2.93
N LYS A 86 -6.35 -11.05 -1.99
CA LYS A 86 -7.23 -12.07 -1.39
C LYS A 86 -8.07 -12.79 -2.45
N GLU A 87 -8.68 -12.05 -3.37
CA GLU A 87 -9.48 -12.62 -4.46
C GLU A 87 -8.67 -13.52 -5.40
N ASN A 88 -7.38 -13.25 -5.58
CA ASN A 88 -6.52 -14.03 -6.48
C ASN A 88 -6.01 -15.34 -5.86
N ILE A 89 -6.05 -15.49 -4.54
CA ILE A 89 -5.52 -16.66 -3.81
C ILE A 89 -6.61 -17.58 -3.25
N GLU A 90 -7.88 -17.16 -3.26
CA GLU A 90 -9.07 -17.95 -2.93
C GLU A 90 -9.66 -18.64 -4.17
#